data_AF-A0A1J0TYS5-F1
#
_entry.id   AF-A0A1J0TYS5-F1
#
_cell.length_a   1.000
_cell.length_b   1.000
_cell.length_c   1.000
_cell.angle_alpha   90.00
_cell.angle_beta   90.00
_cell.angle_gamma   90.00
#
_symmetry.space_group_name_H-M   'P 1'
#
loop_
_entity.id
_entity.type
_entity.pdbx_description
1 polymer ?
#
loop_
_entity_poly.entity_id
_entity_poly.type
_entity_poly.pdbx_seq_one_letter_code
_entity_poly.pdbx_strand_id
1 'polypeptide(L)'
;MAAEGCSFSEIGYFALILTSKATTPVGSLYLQHEWGDIEGTNPDHAEKSLDSLERRGKIVRDGYYILVRSWIRRNCFTNPNYLKAGLYPLQNDIDSPLLRFVIGSELLRLDLSSLEPTKAQNLHASASLLWAEITESELPPPNAMTGDLNHPNDYMIGALATMPGIDSAAAELDRRNWCVVKEELRVPLQKALAQVRNVTPFQARIHAQ
;
A
#
# COMPACT_ATOMS: atom_id res chain seq x y z
N MET A 1 14.19 -6.77 -7.34
CA MET A 1 14.33 -5.46 -8.01
C MET A 1 13.20 -5.25 -9.01
N ALA A 2 13.00 -4.01 -9.45
CA ALA A 2 11.94 -3.57 -10.37
C ALA A 2 12.13 -3.98 -11.85
N ALA A 3 12.96 -4.98 -12.15
CA ALA A 3 13.40 -5.25 -13.51
C ALA A 3 12.49 -6.24 -14.28
N GLU A 4 11.73 -7.08 -13.58
CA GLU A 4 10.98 -8.13 -14.26
C GLU A 4 9.74 -7.55 -14.94
N GLY A 5 9.78 -7.58 -16.28
CA GLY A 5 8.73 -7.12 -17.17
C GLY A 5 8.63 -5.60 -17.36
N CYS A 6 9.43 -4.79 -16.66
CA CYS A 6 9.35 -3.32 -16.76
C CYS A 6 10.24 -2.79 -17.90
N SER A 7 9.79 -1.74 -18.58
CA SER A 7 10.59 -1.02 -19.58
C SER A 7 11.70 -0.20 -18.93
N PHE A 8 12.71 0.20 -19.70
CA PHE A 8 13.78 1.08 -19.19
C PHE A 8 13.22 2.41 -18.65
N SER A 9 12.21 2.96 -19.31
CA SER A 9 11.54 4.17 -18.84
C SER A 9 10.86 3.93 -17.50
N GLU A 10 10.07 2.87 -17.37
CA GLU A 10 9.41 2.50 -16.11
C GLU A 10 10.42 2.28 -14.98
N ILE A 11 11.57 1.67 -15.26
CA ILE A 11 12.67 1.52 -14.31
C ILE A 11 13.22 2.89 -13.90
N GLY A 12 13.40 3.81 -14.85
CA GLY A 12 13.82 5.18 -14.59
C GLY A 12 12.83 5.93 -13.69
N TYR A 13 11.54 5.91 -14.03
CA TYR A 13 10.48 6.50 -13.21
C TYR A 13 10.46 5.89 -11.79
N PHE A 14 10.52 4.57 -11.70
CA PHE A 14 10.52 3.88 -10.42
C PHE A 14 11.77 4.22 -9.58
N ALA A 15 12.94 4.34 -10.19
CA ALA A 15 14.17 4.74 -9.51
C ALA A 15 14.07 6.18 -8.96
N LEU A 16 13.57 7.12 -9.77
CA LEU A 16 13.38 8.51 -9.37
C LEU A 16 12.44 8.64 -8.16
N ILE A 17 11.33 7.90 -8.15
CA ILE A 17 10.42 7.83 -6.98
C ILE A 17 11.17 7.33 -5.75
N LEU A 18 11.92 6.23 -5.88
CA LEU A 18 12.65 5.64 -4.75
C LEU A 18 13.74 6.56 -4.18
N THR A 19 14.37 7.38 -5.02
CA THR A 19 15.46 8.28 -4.62
C THR A 19 15.00 9.71 -4.34
N SER A 20 13.72 10.01 -4.49
CA SER A 20 13.17 11.36 -4.23
C SER A 20 13.35 11.75 -2.77
N LYS A 21 13.69 13.02 -2.54
CA LYS A 21 13.73 13.61 -1.19
C LYS A 21 12.34 13.74 -0.57
N ALA A 22 11.29 13.75 -1.38
CA ALA A 22 9.90 13.79 -0.94
C ALA A 22 9.38 12.41 -0.49
N THR A 23 10.22 11.36 -0.53
CA THR A 23 9.82 10.03 -0.10
C THR A 23 9.78 9.92 1.42
N THR A 24 8.56 9.77 1.95
CA THR A 24 8.29 9.53 3.37
C THR A 24 8.63 8.07 3.74
N PRO A 25 8.72 7.75 5.05
CA PRO A 25 8.98 6.39 5.50
C PRO A 25 7.95 5.33 5.06
N VAL A 26 6.72 5.74 4.70
CA VAL A 26 5.66 4.83 4.22
C VAL A 26 5.47 4.87 2.70
N GLY A 27 6.03 5.85 1.98
CA GLY A 27 5.86 5.98 0.53
C GLY A 27 6.22 7.36 0.00
N SER A 28 6.08 7.59 -1.31
CA SER A 28 6.46 8.86 -1.93
C SER A 28 5.29 9.84 -2.04
N LEU A 29 5.57 11.13 -1.79
CA LEU A 29 4.68 12.25 -2.09
C LEU A 29 5.01 12.73 -3.51
N TYR A 30 3.99 12.93 -4.34
CA TYR A 30 4.16 13.26 -5.75
C TYR A 30 3.67 14.68 -6.04
N LEU A 31 4.58 15.54 -6.47
CA LEU A 31 4.24 16.85 -7.00
C LEU A 31 4.38 16.81 -8.52
N GLN A 32 3.27 17.04 -9.22
CA GLN A 32 3.18 16.91 -10.69
C GLN A 32 4.22 17.73 -11.46
N HIS A 33 4.70 18.85 -10.90
CA HIS A 33 5.72 19.68 -11.53
C HIS A 33 7.12 19.04 -11.51
N GLU A 34 7.43 18.17 -10.55
CA GLU A 34 8.75 17.53 -10.42
C GLU A 34 9.10 16.64 -11.62
N TRP A 35 8.10 16.20 -12.39
CA TRP A 35 8.30 15.40 -13.61
C TRP A 35 8.42 16.25 -14.86
N GLY A 36 7.81 17.44 -14.89
CA GLY A 36 8.05 18.39 -15.98
C GLY A 36 9.49 18.89 -16.03
N ASP A 37 10.19 18.84 -14.88
CA ASP A 37 11.56 19.30 -14.72
C ASP A 37 12.61 18.22 -15.02
N ILE A 38 12.21 16.96 -15.22
CA ILE A 38 13.15 15.90 -15.59
C ILE A 38 13.43 16.00 -17.09
N GLU A 39 14.64 16.46 -17.42
CA GLU A 39 15.10 16.64 -18.79
C GLU A 39 14.91 15.36 -19.62
N GLY A 40 14.19 15.45 -20.73
CA GLY A 40 13.89 14.32 -21.61
C GLY A 40 12.65 13.49 -21.22
N THR A 41 11.87 13.91 -20.22
CA THR A 41 10.57 13.30 -19.93
C THR A 41 9.41 14.12 -20.51
N ASN A 42 8.44 13.40 -21.08
CA ASN A 42 7.18 13.96 -21.57
C ASN A 42 6.09 13.60 -20.53
N PRO A 43 5.28 14.55 -20.05
CA PRO A 43 4.18 14.29 -19.11
C PRO A 43 3.26 13.13 -19.53
N ASP A 44 2.92 13.02 -20.81
CA ASP A 44 2.09 11.92 -21.33
C ASP A 44 2.78 10.56 -21.20
N HIS A 45 4.11 10.56 -21.35
CA HIS A 45 4.92 9.35 -21.24
C HIS A 45 5.14 8.95 -19.78
N ALA A 46 5.27 9.93 -18.88
CA ALA A 46 5.28 9.72 -17.44
C ALA A 46 3.96 9.07 -16.99
N GLU A 47 2.82 9.65 -17.38
CA GLU A 47 1.51 9.13 -17.01
C GLU A 47 1.30 7.70 -17.49
N LYS A 48 1.63 7.40 -18.76
CA LYS A 48 1.58 6.02 -19.30
C LYS A 48 2.48 5.05 -18.53
N SER A 49 3.66 5.49 -18.12
CA SER A 49 4.61 4.66 -17.37
C SER A 49 4.08 4.38 -15.96
N LEU A 50 3.53 5.40 -15.30
CA LEU A 50 2.91 5.28 -13.98
C LEU A 50 1.66 4.39 -14.00
N ASP A 51 0.79 4.57 -15.00
CA ASP A 51 -0.36 3.70 -15.29
C ASP A 51 0.06 2.22 -15.40
N SER A 52 1.10 1.95 -16.19
CA SER A 52 1.61 0.60 -16.39
C SER A 52 2.19 0.01 -15.09
N LEU A 53 2.97 0.80 -14.34
CA LEU A 53 3.51 0.41 -13.04
C LEU A 53 2.41 0.08 -12.03
N GLU A 54 1.32 0.86 -12.00
CA GLU A 54 0.16 0.63 -11.13
C GLU A 54 -0.59 -0.64 -11.54
N ARG A 55 -0.87 -0.83 -12.84
CA ARG A 55 -1.53 -2.06 -13.35
C ARG A 55 -0.74 -3.33 -13.02
N ARG A 56 0.58 -3.23 -12.90
CA ARG A 56 1.48 -4.32 -12.49
C ARG A 56 1.62 -4.45 -10.97
N GLY A 57 0.92 -3.63 -10.18
CA GLY A 57 0.98 -3.61 -8.73
C GLY A 57 2.34 -3.19 -8.17
N LYS A 58 3.11 -2.37 -8.89
CA LYS A 58 4.41 -1.87 -8.41
C LYS A 58 4.23 -0.63 -7.54
N ILE A 59 3.27 0.22 -7.91
CA ILE A 59 2.88 1.44 -7.21
C ILE A 59 1.38 1.48 -7.00
N VAL A 60 0.92 2.41 -6.16
CA VAL A 60 -0.47 2.80 -5.99
C VAL A 60 -0.52 4.31 -6.03
N ARG A 61 -1.45 4.86 -6.81
CA ARG A 61 -1.63 6.30 -6.94
C ARG A 61 -2.99 6.71 -6.42
N ASP A 62 -3.00 7.73 -5.58
CA ASP A 62 -4.23 8.38 -5.15
C ASP A 62 -3.97 9.86 -4.85
N GLY A 63 -4.75 10.76 -5.45
CA GLY A 63 -4.49 12.20 -5.42
C GLY A 63 -3.03 12.54 -5.80
N TYR A 64 -2.33 13.21 -4.89
CA TYR A 64 -0.92 13.62 -5.02
C TYR A 64 0.06 12.58 -4.46
N TYR A 65 -0.37 11.36 -4.13
CA TYR A 65 0.47 10.38 -3.45
C TYR A 65 0.82 9.22 -4.37
N ILE A 66 2.09 8.81 -4.36
CA ILE A 66 2.55 7.58 -5.01
C ILE A 66 3.18 6.66 -3.97
N LEU A 67 2.43 5.62 -3.59
CA LEU A 67 2.92 4.58 -2.72
C LEU A 67 3.64 3.50 -3.54
N VAL A 68 4.92 3.28 -3.26
CA VAL A 68 5.61 2.09 -3.75
C VAL A 68 5.19 0.90 -2.90
N ARG A 69 4.38 -0.02 -3.46
CA ARG A 69 3.70 -1.08 -2.69
C ARG A 69 4.64 -1.88 -1.79
N SER A 70 5.82 -2.24 -2.28
CA SER A 70 6.80 -3.04 -1.51
C SER A 70 7.78 -2.23 -0.66
N TRP A 71 7.56 -0.93 -0.48
CA TRP A 71 8.48 -0.05 0.26
C TRP A 71 8.60 -0.47 1.71
N ILE A 72 7.48 -0.58 2.42
CA ILE A 72 7.45 -0.93 3.85
C ILE A 72 8.11 -2.29 4.09
N ARG A 73 7.76 -3.31 3.29
CA ARG A 73 8.39 -4.63 3.40
C ARG A 73 9.91 -4.59 3.22
N ARG A 74 10.41 -3.78 2.27
CA ARG A 74 11.85 -3.77 1.93
C ARG A 74 12.68 -2.94 2.89
N ASN A 75 12.15 -1.81 3.33
CA ASN A 75 12.89 -0.81 4.08
C ASN A 75 12.57 -0.85 5.58
N CYS A 76 11.33 -1.15 5.95
CA CYS A 76 10.84 -0.96 7.31
C CYS A 76 10.79 -2.26 8.13
N PHE A 77 10.55 -3.42 7.51
CA PHE A 77 10.47 -4.70 8.24
C PHE A 77 11.79 -5.16 8.85
N THR A 78 12.91 -4.63 8.37
CA THR A 78 14.24 -4.88 8.94
C THR A 78 14.70 -3.79 9.90
N ASN A 79 13.98 -2.67 9.98
CA ASN A 79 14.36 -1.51 10.78
C ASN A 79 13.13 -0.88 11.51
N PRO A 80 12.95 -1.17 12.81
CA PRO A 80 11.85 -0.64 13.61
C PRO A 80 11.73 0.89 13.58
N ASN A 81 12.84 1.62 13.45
CA ASN A 81 12.81 3.09 13.43
C ASN A 81 12.10 3.64 12.19
N TYR A 82 12.22 2.95 11.05
CA TYR A 82 11.51 3.35 9.83
C TYR A 82 10.01 3.06 9.90
N LEU A 83 9.62 1.97 10.56
CA LEU A 83 8.20 1.74 10.88
C LEU A 83 7.68 2.87 11.74
N LYS A 84 8.32 3.20 12.87
CA LYS A 84 7.89 4.30 13.76
C LYS A 84 7.79 5.64 13.03
N ALA A 85 8.78 5.97 12.19
CA ALA A 85 8.77 7.20 11.41
C ALA A 85 7.60 7.27 10.41
N GLY A 86 7.03 6.13 10.03
CA GLY A 86 5.84 6.03 9.19
C GLY A 86 4.55 6.51 9.83
N LEU A 87 4.50 6.68 11.15
CA LEU A 87 3.33 7.18 11.85
C LEU A 87 3.04 8.64 11.50
N TYR A 88 4.07 9.48 11.42
CA TYR A 88 3.89 10.91 11.16
C TYR A 88 3.20 11.18 9.81
N PRO A 89 3.64 10.60 8.67
CA PRO A 89 2.93 10.77 7.41
C PRO A 89 1.51 10.23 7.45
N LEU A 90 1.25 9.13 8.14
CA LEU A 90 -0.13 8.63 8.27
C LEU A 90 -1.02 9.63 9.02
N GLN A 91 -0.51 10.31 10.05
CA GLN A 91 -1.30 11.24 10.85
C GLN A 91 -1.48 12.64 10.24
N ASN A 92 -0.54 13.07 9.39
CA ASN A 92 -0.47 14.47 8.96
C ASN A 92 -0.56 14.65 7.45
N ASP A 93 -0.18 13.63 6.67
CA ASP A 93 -0.05 13.76 5.22
C ASP A 93 -0.99 12.81 4.47
N ILE A 94 -1.15 11.55 4.88
CA ILE A 94 -1.85 10.51 4.10
C ILE A 94 -3.27 10.31 4.62
N ASP A 95 -4.20 11.07 4.05
CA ASP A 95 -5.64 10.93 4.35
C ASP A 95 -6.36 9.92 3.43
N SER A 96 -5.68 9.42 2.40
CA SER A 96 -6.25 8.45 1.46
C SER A 96 -6.59 7.12 2.15
N PRO A 97 -7.88 6.70 2.19
CA PRO A 97 -8.24 5.37 2.67
C PRO A 97 -7.61 4.26 1.82
N LEU A 98 -7.53 4.43 0.49
CA LEU A 98 -6.90 3.43 -0.38
C LEU A 98 -5.44 3.18 -0.01
N LEU A 99 -4.66 4.23 0.22
CA LEU A 99 -3.25 4.10 0.55
C LEU A 99 -3.05 3.50 1.94
N ARG A 100 -3.85 3.93 2.92
CA ARG A 100 -3.88 3.33 4.26
C ARG A 100 -4.20 1.83 4.19
N PHE A 101 -5.19 1.44 3.39
CA PHE A 101 -5.54 0.03 3.15
C PHE A 101 -4.36 -0.76 2.58
N VAL A 102 -3.69 -0.22 1.54
CA VAL A 102 -2.56 -0.91 0.90
C VAL A 102 -1.38 -1.04 1.88
N ILE A 103 -1.08 0.01 2.65
CA ILE A 103 -0.06 -0.02 3.71
C ILE A 103 -0.40 -1.12 4.73
N GLY A 104 -1.64 -1.16 5.19
CA GLY A 104 -2.14 -2.20 6.10
C GLY A 104 -2.03 -3.59 5.49
N SER A 105 -2.39 -3.76 4.22
CA SER A 105 -2.28 -5.04 3.50
C SER A 105 -0.83 -5.55 3.43
N GLU A 106 0.15 -4.65 3.38
CA GLU A 106 1.56 -5.03 3.41
C GLU A 106 2.01 -5.46 4.80
N LEU A 107 1.43 -4.93 5.88
CA LEU A 107 1.70 -5.36 7.26
C LEU A 107 1.29 -6.83 7.52
N LEU A 108 0.34 -7.39 6.77
CA LEU A 108 0.02 -8.83 6.84
C LEU A 108 1.19 -9.73 6.42
N ARG A 109 2.18 -9.17 5.72
CA ARG A 109 3.37 -9.88 5.22
C ARG A 109 4.51 -9.87 6.24
N LEU A 110 4.32 -9.21 7.39
CA LEU A 110 5.31 -9.13 8.44
C LEU A 110 5.33 -10.46 9.20
N ASP A 111 6.42 -11.20 9.06
CA ASP A 111 6.68 -12.40 9.85
C ASP A 111 7.48 -12.03 11.10
N LEU A 112 6.84 -12.15 12.26
CA LEU A 112 7.45 -11.99 13.57
C LEU A 112 7.63 -13.35 14.27
N SER A 113 6.88 -14.36 13.84
CA SER A 113 6.90 -15.70 14.43
C SER A 113 8.24 -16.41 14.29
N SER A 114 8.99 -16.10 13.23
CA SER A 114 10.32 -16.67 12.95
C SER A 114 11.49 -15.85 13.51
N LEU A 115 11.23 -14.72 14.16
CA LEU A 115 12.27 -13.81 14.65
C LEU A 115 12.61 -14.08 16.12
N GLU A 116 13.85 -13.73 16.48
CA GLU A 116 14.27 -13.70 17.90
C GLU A 116 13.33 -12.83 18.75
N PRO A 117 12.93 -13.26 19.97
CA PRO A 117 11.86 -12.62 20.75
C PRO A 117 12.03 -11.11 20.94
N THR A 118 13.23 -10.64 21.27
CA THR A 118 13.50 -9.20 21.46
C THR A 118 13.33 -8.41 20.17
N LYS A 119 13.75 -8.99 19.03
CA LYS A 119 13.60 -8.35 17.72
C LYS A 119 12.14 -8.35 17.27
N ALA A 120 11.45 -9.47 17.47
CA ALA A 120 10.02 -9.61 17.20
C ALA A 120 9.22 -8.56 17.98
N GLN A 121 9.50 -8.40 19.27
CA GLN A 121 8.81 -7.43 20.13
C GLN A 121 9.05 -5.98 19.71
N ASN A 122 10.30 -5.64 19.36
CA ASN A 122 10.62 -4.28 18.91
C ASN A 122 9.95 -3.92 17.57
N LEU A 123 9.90 -4.87 16.63
CA LEU A 123 9.18 -4.69 15.36
C LEU A 123 7.67 -4.65 15.58
N HIS A 124 7.14 -5.54 16.42
CA HIS A 124 5.71 -5.57 16.80
C HIS A 124 5.26 -4.24 17.38
N ALA A 125 5.98 -3.70 18.36
CA ALA A 125 5.65 -2.42 18.98
C ALA A 125 5.63 -1.27 17.96
N SER A 126 6.52 -1.32 16.96
CA SER A 126 6.60 -0.30 15.91
C SER A 126 5.51 -0.45 14.86
N ALA A 127 5.22 -1.69 14.44
CA ALA A 127 4.14 -2.00 13.50
C ALA A 127 2.75 -1.75 14.12
N SER A 128 2.61 -1.97 15.43
CA SER A 128 1.35 -1.73 16.16
C SER A 128 0.90 -0.29 16.09
N LEU A 129 1.83 0.68 16.10
CA LEU A 129 1.49 2.09 15.95
C LEU A 129 0.83 2.38 14.59
N LEU A 130 1.41 1.85 13.52
CA LEU A 130 0.89 2.02 12.15
C LEU A 130 -0.43 1.29 11.99
N TRP A 131 -0.53 0.08 12.54
CA TRP A 131 -1.72 -0.74 12.47
C TRP A 131 -2.91 -0.09 13.17
N ALA A 132 -2.70 0.41 14.39
CA ALA A 132 -3.73 1.11 15.16
C ALA A 132 -4.17 2.40 14.45
N GLU A 133 -3.24 3.16 13.87
CA GLU A 133 -3.55 4.36 13.08
C GLU A 133 -4.38 4.06 11.82
N ILE A 134 -4.19 2.88 11.21
CA ILE A 134 -4.92 2.49 9.99
C ILE A 134 -6.27 1.87 10.32
N THR A 135 -6.35 1.00 11.33
CA THR A 135 -7.50 0.11 11.57
C THR A 135 -8.27 0.41 12.84
N GLU A 136 -7.80 1.35 13.67
CA GLU A 136 -8.31 1.63 15.02
C GLU A 136 -8.35 0.39 15.95
N SER A 137 -7.59 -0.65 15.59
CA SER A 137 -7.55 -1.95 16.29
C SER A 137 -6.13 -2.29 16.74
N GLU A 138 -6.00 -3.15 17.74
CA GLU A 138 -4.70 -3.67 18.17
C GLU A 138 -4.15 -4.66 17.15
N LEU A 139 -2.82 -4.69 16.99
CA LEU A 139 -2.14 -5.69 16.16
C LEU A 139 -2.06 -7.03 16.92
N PRO A 140 -2.27 -8.19 16.27
CA PRO A 140 -2.14 -9.50 16.92
C PRO A 140 -0.78 -9.68 17.60
N PRO A 141 -0.68 -10.58 18.60
CA PRO A 141 0.59 -10.87 19.24
C PRO A 141 1.62 -11.40 18.23
N PRO A 142 2.94 -11.21 18.46
CA PRO A 142 3.99 -11.56 17.50
C PRO A 142 3.94 -13.01 17.00
N ASN A 143 3.58 -13.96 17.86
CA ASN A 143 3.47 -15.38 17.52
C ASN A 143 2.35 -15.70 16.51
N ALA A 144 1.34 -14.84 16.39
CA ALA A 144 0.25 -14.98 15.43
C ALA A 144 0.56 -14.31 14.07
N MET A 145 1.72 -13.65 13.95
CA MET A 145 2.16 -12.95 12.73
C MET A 145 3.19 -13.79 11.99
N THR A 146 2.72 -14.70 11.13
CA THR A 146 3.57 -15.63 10.35
C THR A 146 3.99 -15.09 8.99
N GLY A 147 3.34 -14.01 8.52
CA GLY A 147 3.56 -13.48 7.17
C GLY A 147 3.10 -14.40 6.03
N ASP A 148 2.42 -15.52 6.32
CA ASP A 148 1.92 -16.43 5.29
C ASP A 148 0.71 -15.81 4.58
N LEU A 149 0.88 -15.55 3.28
CA LEU A 149 -0.17 -14.95 2.46
C LEU A 149 -1.18 -15.97 1.93
N ASN A 150 -0.88 -17.27 1.97
CA ASN A 150 -1.84 -18.32 1.60
C ASN A 150 -2.84 -18.58 2.74
N HIS A 151 -2.40 -18.34 3.97
CA HIS A 151 -3.21 -18.42 5.19
C HIS A 151 -3.03 -17.12 5.99
N PRO A 152 -3.51 -15.98 5.47
CA PRO A 152 -3.35 -14.70 6.14
C PRO A 152 -4.06 -14.73 7.49
N ASN A 153 -3.57 -13.93 8.44
CA ASN A 153 -4.18 -13.82 9.75
C ASN A 153 -5.61 -13.25 9.63
N ASP A 154 -6.63 -14.05 9.95
CA ASP A 154 -8.05 -13.69 9.80
C ASP A 154 -8.44 -12.46 10.62
N TYR A 155 -7.85 -12.28 11.81
CA TYR A 155 -8.08 -11.08 12.62
C TYR A 155 -7.58 -9.82 11.89
N MET A 156 -6.40 -9.89 11.28
CA MET A 156 -5.86 -8.76 10.52
C MET A 156 -6.70 -8.44 9.28
N ILE A 157 -7.17 -9.47 8.58
CA ILE A 157 -8.09 -9.34 7.45
C ILE A 157 -9.39 -8.65 7.90
N GLY A 158 -9.96 -9.08 9.02
CA GLY A 158 -11.18 -8.49 9.60
C GLY A 158 -11.01 -7.01 9.95
N ALA A 159 -9.93 -6.66 10.66
CA ALA A 159 -9.66 -5.28 11.05
C ALA A 159 -9.41 -4.35 9.83
N LEU A 160 -8.77 -4.83 8.77
CA LEU A 160 -8.68 -4.06 7.51
C LEU A 160 -10.04 -3.89 6.83
N ALA A 161 -10.94 -4.86 6.96
CA ALA A 161 -12.27 -4.78 6.37
C ALA A 161 -13.21 -3.82 7.11
N THR A 162 -12.80 -3.34 8.30
CA THR A 162 -13.58 -2.42 9.14
C THR A 162 -12.86 -1.08 9.38
N MET A 163 -11.75 -0.81 8.69
CA MET A 163 -11.02 0.43 8.89
C MET A 163 -11.85 1.68 8.49
N PRO A 164 -11.53 2.87 9.03
CA PRO A 164 -12.16 4.11 8.58
C PRO A 164 -12.02 4.34 7.07
N GLY A 165 -13.12 4.74 6.42
CA GLY A 165 -13.14 5.03 4.98
C GLY A 165 -13.10 3.78 4.07
N ILE A 166 -13.39 2.59 4.61
CA ILE A 166 -13.30 1.33 3.86
C ILE A 166 -14.17 1.28 2.61
N ASP A 167 -15.36 1.91 2.60
CA ASP A 167 -16.23 1.94 1.41
C ASP A 167 -15.53 2.62 0.22
N SER A 168 -14.81 3.71 0.48
CA SER A 168 -14.03 4.43 -0.52
C SER A 168 -12.85 3.59 -1.01
N ALA A 169 -12.14 2.93 -0.10
CA ALA A 169 -11.03 2.07 -0.47
C ALA A 169 -11.51 0.86 -1.29
N ALA A 170 -12.63 0.23 -0.92
CA ALA A 170 -13.23 -0.91 -1.62
C ALA A 170 -13.63 -0.54 -3.05
N ALA A 171 -14.28 0.62 -3.26
CA ALA A 171 -14.62 1.12 -4.59
C ALA A 171 -13.36 1.33 -5.46
N GLU A 172 -12.31 1.91 -4.89
CA GLU A 172 -11.05 2.16 -5.61
C GLU A 172 -10.25 0.88 -5.91
N LEU A 173 -10.35 -0.14 -5.04
CA LEU A 173 -9.81 -1.48 -5.27
C LEU A 173 -10.53 -2.19 -6.43
N ASP A 174 -11.86 -2.15 -6.44
CA ASP A 174 -12.68 -2.71 -7.51
C ASP A 174 -12.39 -2.02 -8.85
N ARG A 175 -12.33 -0.68 -8.87
CA ARG A 175 -11.97 0.11 -10.06
C ARG A 175 -10.61 -0.28 -10.64
N ARG A 176 -9.67 -0.70 -9.80
CA ARG A 176 -8.31 -1.12 -10.19
C ARG A 176 -8.18 -2.62 -10.41
N ASN A 177 -9.27 -3.38 -10.40
CA ASN A 177 -9.23 -4.86 -10.46
C ASN A 177 -8.27 -5.46 -9.42
N TRP A 178 -8.15 -4.82 -8.25
CA TRP A 178 -7.34 -5.29 -7.12
C TRP A 178 -5.84 -5.47 -7.45
N CYS A 179 -5.31 -4.81 -8.48
CA CYS A 179 -3.89 -4.94 -8.86
C CYS A 179 -2.92 -4.31 -7.84
N VAL A 180 -3.44 -3.44 -6.97
CA VAL A 180 -2.67 -2.65 -5.99
C VAL A 180 -2.40 -3.38 -4.67
N VAL A 181 -3.01 -4.54 -4.44
CA VAL A 181 -2.70 -5.43 -3.32
C VAL A 181 -1.94 -6.65 -3.80
N LYS A 182 -1.51 -7.52 -2.89
CA LYS A 182 -0.94 -8.82 -3.25
C LYS A 182 -2.03 -9.76 -3.76
N GLU A 183 -1.69 -10.52 -4.80
CA GLU A 183 -2.62 -11.44 -5.49
C GLU A 183 -3.22 -12.44 -4.50
N GLU A 184 -2.36 -12.99 -3.65
CA GLU A 184 -2.69 -13.99 -2.62
C GLU A 184 -3.69 -13.44 -1.59
N LEU A 185 -3.66 -12.12 -1.34
CA LEU A 185 -4.59 -11.45 -0.42
C LEU A 185 -5.93 -11.09 -1.07
N ARG A 186 -6.05 -11.14 -2.41
CA ARG A 186 -7.26 -10.67 -3.11
C ARG A 186 -8.52 -11.40 -2.63
N VAL A 187 -8.51 -12.73 -2.69
CA VAL A 187 -9.70 -13.54 -2.36
C VAL A 187 -10.11 -13.39 -0.89
N PRO A 188 -9.19 -13.51 0.09
CA PRO A 188 -9.52 -13.27 1.51
C PRO A 188 -10.10 -11.86 1.75
N LEU A 189 -9.48 -10.81 1.21
CA LEU A 189 -9.95 -9.44 1.38
C LEU A 189 -11.29 -9.21 0.69
N GLN A 190 -11.51 -9.76 -0.51
CA GLN A 190 -12.80 -9.65 -1.20
C GLN A 190 -13.94 -10.30 -0.43
N LYS A 191 -13.69 -11.43 0.25
CA LYS A 191 -14.67 -12.09 1.12
C LYS A 191 -14.99 -11.23 2.35
N ALA A 192 -13.95 -10.71 3.01
CA ALA A 192 -14.13 -9.84 4.17
C ALA A 192 -14.88 -8.54 3.83
N LEU A 193 -14.63 -8.00 2.64
CA LEU A 193 -15.25 -6.77 2.13
C LEU A 193 -16.60 -6.99 1.44
N ALA A 194 -17.14 -8.21 1.42
CA ALA A 194 -18.39 -8.50 0.70
C ALA A 194 -19.56 -7.62 1.18
N GLN A 195 -19.63 -7.32 2.48
CA GLN A 195 -20.71 -6.52 3.06
C GLN A 195 -20.72 -5.08 2.52
N VAL A 196 -19.55 -4.44 2.45
CA VAL A 196 -19.39 -3.05 1.96
C VAL A 196 -19.43 -2.97 0.44
N ARG A 197 -18.91 -3.98 -0.27
CA ARG A 197 -18.94 -4.05 -1.74
C ARG A 197 -20.35 -4.26 -2.31
N ASN A 198 -21.25 -4.89 -1.57
CA ASN A 198 -22.64 -5.13 -1.99
C ASN A 198 -23.54 -3.88 -1.90
N VAL A 199 -23.08 -2.80 -1.23
CA VAL A 199 -23.86 -1.57 -1.03
C VAL A 199 -23.63 -0.55 -2.15
N THR A 200 -22.54 -0.67 -2.91
CA THR A 200 -22.21 0.25 -4.01
C THR A 200 -22.65 -0.36 -5.34
N PRO A 201 -23.87 -0.07 -5.86
CA PRO A 201 -24.20 -0.44 -7.23
C PRO A 201 -23.19 0.26 -8.14
N PHE A 202 -22.51 -0.54 -8.96
CA PHE A 202 -21.65 -0.09 -10.04
C PHE A 202 -22.48 0.86 -10.93
N GLN A 203 -22.42 2.17 -10.68
CA GLN A 203 -22.91 3.16 -11.62
C GLN A 203 -21.90 3.19 -12.76
N ALA A 204 -22.05 2.24 -13.68
CA ALA A 204 -21.46 2.34 -15.00
C ALA A 204 -21.90 3.69 -15.57
N ARG A 205 -20.96 4.64 -15.68
CA ARG A 205 -21.17 5.85 -16.47
C ARG A 205 -21.44 5.40 -17.91
N ILE A 206 -22.72 5.31 -18.25
CA ILE A 206 -23.18 5.29 -19.63
C ILE A 206 -22.81 6.68 -20.16
N HIS A 207 -21.68 6.77 -20.86
CA HIS A 207 -21.42 7.92 -21.72
C HIS A 207 -22.53 7.93 -22.76
N ALA A 208 -23.47 8.87 -22.59
CA ALA A 208 -24.37 9.28 -23.64
C ALA A 208 -23.53 9.85 -24.78
N GLN A 209 -23.90 9.44 -25.99
CA GLN A 209 -23.31 9.80 -27.28
C GLN A 209 -23.35 11.30 -27.55
#